data_AF-A0A7W7ZK82-F1
#
_entry.id   AF-A0A7W7ZK82-F1
#
_cell.length_a   1.000
_cell.length_b   1.000
_cell.length_c   1.000
_cell.angle_alpha   90.00
_cell.angle_beta   90.00
_cell.angle_gamma   90.00
#
_symmetry.space_group_name_H-M   'P 1'
#
loop_
_entity.id
_entity.type
_entity.pdbx_description
1 polymer ?
#
loop_
_entity_poly.entity_id
_entity_poly.type
_entity_poly.pdbx_seq_one_letter_code
_entity_poly.pdbx_strand_id
1 'polypeptide(L)'
;MQRYAALGFVFCLGWPGNAQGLSSDPSHPVTTRTPDPSCDSMASNRPGLSKEDFVRAVVSQTVCRGSFIMSDGVHGWTFIPISNEDREAVLALGQTSIPTLALIADNYDSTFAQLIAVRLIADVGGSDAVQPLVRALDWKMWQPTRMAALYGIGKEPKEVANPILTLMKSDADPKIVEIATYLLKDLQLGT
;
A
#
# COMPACT_ATOMS: atom_id res chain seq x y z
N MET A 1 -23.53 -5.53 14.18
CA MET A 1 -22.22 -6.22 14.24
C MET A 1 -22.21 -7.31 13.19
N GLN A 2 -21.14 -7.34 12.35
CA GLN A 2 -20.82 -8.37 11.33
C GLN A 2 -21.85 -8.49 10.17
N ARG A 3 -21.50 -8.42 8.89
CA ARG A 3 -20.31 -8.92 8.18
C ARG A 3 -20.04 -8.05 6.95
N TYR A 4 -18.92 -7.34 6.90
CA TYR A 4 -18.37 -6.93 5.59
C TYR A 4 -17.63 -8.15 5.05
N ALA A 5 -18.28 -8.82 4.11
CA ALA A 5 -17.63 -9.81 3.28
C ALA A 5 -16.41 -9.13 2.65
N ALA A 6 -15.24 -9.65 2.99
CA ALA A 6 -14.02 -9.44 2.27
C ALA A 6 -14.28 -9.78 0.80
N LEU A 7 -14.59 -8.78 -0.02
CA LEU A 7 -14.31 -8.85 -1.44
C LEU A 7 -12.80 -8.74 -1.57
N GLY A 8 -12.15 -9.89 -1.38
CA GLY A 8 -10.81 -10.12 -1.85
C GLY A 8 -10.81 -9.95 -3.35
N PHE A 9 -10.59 -8.71 -3.79
CA PHE A 9 -10.13 -8.48 -5.14
C PHE A 9 -8.65 -8.85 -5.17
N VAL A 10 -8.45 -10.12 -5.55
CA VAL A 10 -7.25 -10.61 -6.20
C VAL A 10 -6.89 -9.57 -7.27
N PHE A 11 -5.89 -8.75 -6.98
CA PHE A 11 -5.09 -8.22 -8.06
C PHE A 11 -4.60 -9.45 -8.81
N CYS A 12 -4.94 -9.55 -10.09
CA CYS A 12 -4.19 -10.36 -11.04
C CYS A 12 -2.78 -9.74 -11.21
N LEU A 13 -2.03 -9.69 -10.12
CA LEU A 13 -0.61 -10.04 -10.07
C LEU A 13 -0.49 -11.43 -9.42
N GLY A 14 -1.49 -12.29 -9.67
CA GLY A 14 -1.30 -13.73 -9.68
C GLY A 14 -0.36 -14.10 -10.82
N TRP A 15 0.92 -13.79 -10.64
CA TRP A 15 1.91 -14.79 -10.96
C TRP A 15 1.69 -15.89 -9.92
N PRO A 16 1.15 -17.07 -10.28
CA PRO A 16 1.14 -18.19 -9.35
C PRO A 16 2.59 -18.41 -8.93
N GLY A 17 2.80 -18.68 -7.64
CA GLY A 17 4.10 -18.66 -6.99
C GLY A 17 5.24 -19.09 -7.90
N ASN A 18 6.28 -18.26 -7.97
CA ASN A 18 7.57 -18.72 -8.46
C ASN A 18 8.23 -19.54 -7.34
N ALA A 19 7.59 -20.64 -6.97
CA ALA A 19 8.27 -21.82 -6.49
C ALA A 19 8.30 -22.76 -7.71
N GLN A 20 9.47 -22.83 -8.35
CA GLN A 20 9.84 -23.89 -9.29
C GLN A 20 9.16 -23.85 -10.67
N GLY A 21 9.38 -22.76 -11.40
CA GLY A 21 9.53 -22.81 -12.85
C GLY A 21 11.01 -22.74 -13.20
N LEU A 22 11.81 -23.73 -12.79
CA LEU A 22 13.13 -23.94 -13.39
C LEU A 22 12.85 -24.25 -14.86
N SER A 23 13.04 -23.25 -15.73
CA SER A 23 13.37 -23.55 -17.12
C SER A 23 14.55 -24.51 -17.07
N SER A 24 14.33 -25.75 -17.50
CA SER A 24 15.40 -26.73 -17.68
C SER A 24 16.20 -26.44 -18.95
N ASP A 25 16.04 -25.25 -19.55
CA ASP A 25 16.85 -24.79 -20.67
C ASP A 25 18.27 -24.48 -20.16
N PRO A 26 19.27 -25.31 -20.49
CA PRO A 26 20.65 -25.11 -20.05
C PRO A 26 21.28 -23.85 -20.66
N SER A 27 20.64 -23.22 -21.64
CA SER A 27 21.13 -22.03 -22.33
C SER A 27 20.81 -20.71 -21.61
N HIS A 28 19.95 -20.73 -20.58
CA HIS A 28 19.62 -19.55 -19.78
C HIS A 28 20.12 -19.70 -18.33
N PRO A 29 21.15 -18.93 -17.90
CA PRO A 29 21.60 -18.98 -16.52
C PRO A 29 20.46 -18.55 -15.59
N VAL A 30 20.09 -19.43 -14.65
CA VAL A 30 19.11 -19.11 -13.61
C VAL A 30 19.70 -17.99 -12.75
N THR A 31 19.17 -16.78 -12.90
CA THR A 31 19.61 -15.68 -12.04
C THR A 31 19.11 -15.93 -10.63
N THR A 32 20.04 -16.25 -9.73
CA THR A 32 19.76 -16.36 -8.30
C THR A 32 19.49 -14.97 -7.75
N ARG A 33 18.40 -14.84 -6.98
CA ARG A 33 18.05 -13.62 -6.25
C ARG A 33 18.38 -13.85 -4.79
N THR A 34 19.25 -13.03 -4.22
CA THR A 34 19.56 -13.04 -2.79
C THR A 34 18.92 -11.82 -2.12
N PRO A 35 18.41 -11.93 -0.88
CA PRO A 35 17.96 -10.76 -0.13
C PRO A 35 19.09 -9.72 -0.01
N ASP A 36 18.75 -8.44 -0.13
CA ASP A 36 19.73 -7.37 0.00
C ASP A 36 20.27 -7.30 1.46
N PRO A 37 21.57 -7.55 1.70
CA PRO A 37 22.13 -7.58 3.05
C PRO A 37 22.22 -6.20 3.70
N SER A 38 22.04 -5.10 2.96
CA SER A 38 21.99 -3.74 3.50
C SER A 38 20.66 -3.41 4.17
N CYS A 39 19.63 -4.25 3.93
CA CYS A 39 18.28 -4.03 4.40
C CYS A 39 18.03 -4.65 5.78
N ASP A 40 17.49 -3.87 6.72
CA ASP A 40 17.02 -4.38 8.02
C ASP A 40 15.59 -4.92 7.91
N SER A 41 15.47 -6.20 7.58
CA SER A 41 14.18 -6.89 7.46
C SER A 41 13.50 -7.21 8.79
N MET A 42 14.11 -6.84 9.93
CA MET A 42 13.60 -7.07 11.28
C MET A 42 13.53 -5.78 12.10
N ALA A 43 13.59 -4.61 11.45
CA ALA A 43 13.57 -3.31 12.10
C ALA A 43 12.38 -3.12 13.05
N SER A 44 11.18 -3.62 12.71
CA SER A 44 9.98 -3.45 13.55
C SER A 44 10.00 -4.30 14.82
N ASN A 45 10.88 -5.30 14.91
CA ASN A 45 11.02 -6.18 16.08
C ASN A 45 11.96 -5.63 17.17
N ARG A 46 12.56 -4.46 16.95
CA ARG A 46 13.46 -3.86 17.93
C ARG A 46 12.68 -3.45 19.18
N PRO A 47 13.12 -3.82 20.39
CA PRO A 47 12.44 -3.42 21.62
C PRO A 47 12.60 -1.91 21.87
N GLY A 48 11.59 -1.31 22.50
CA GLY A 48 11.67 0.07 22.98
C GLY A 48 11.53 1.16 21.91
N LEU A 49 11.05 0.82 20.71
CA LEU A 49 10.74 1.82 19.68
C LEU A 49 9.62 2.76 20.17
N SER A 50 9.75 4.04 19.85
CA SER A 50 8.61 4.96 19.93
C SER A 50 7.54 4.51 18.94
N LYS A 51 6.29 4.97 19.12
CA LYS A 51 5.21 4.66 18.17
C LYS A 51 5.54 5.12 16.76
N GLU A 52 6.18 6.28 16.62
CA GLU A 52 6.57 6.84 15.34
C GLU A 52 7.67 6.02 14.69
N ASP A 53 8.71 5.65 15.45
CA ASP A 53 9.81 4.83 14.96
C ASP A 53 9.34 3.43 14.58
N PHE A 54 8.40 2.88 15.33
CA PHE A 54 7.75 1.61 15.00
C PHE A 54 7.04 1.68 13.64
N VAL A 55 6.23 2.72 13.40
CA VAL A 55 5.55 2.90 12.10
C VAL A 55 6.56 3.03 10.95
N ARG A 56 7.63 3.81 11.14
CA ARG A 56 8.71 3.94 10.13
C ARG A 56 9.41 2.61 9.88
N ALA A 57 9.69 1.86 10.94
CA ALA A 57 10.34 0.56 10.87
C ALA A 57 9.48 -0.45 10.11
N VAL A 58 8.17 -0.49 10.36
CA VAL A 58 7.23 -1.36 9.63
C VAL A 58 7.23 -1.08 8.13
N VAL A 59 7.12 0.19 7.72
CA VAL A 59 7.12 0.54 6.29
C VAL A 59 8.48 0.22 5.65
N SER A 60 9.57 0.62 6.31
CA SER A 60 10.93 0.38 5.79
C SER A 60 11.23 -1.11 5.66
N GLN A 61 10.91 -1.90 6.69
CA GLN A 61 11.03 -3.36 6.68
C GLN A 61 10.23 -4.01 5.56
N THR A 62 9.00 -3.53 5.31
CA THR A 62 8.16 -4.07 4.23
C THR A 62 8.79 -3.82 2.85
N VAL A 63 9.32 -2.61 2.61
CA VAL A 63 10.07 -2.31 1.38
C VAL A 63 11.34 -3.16 1.29
N CYS A 64 12.06 -3.31 2.39
CA CYS A 64 13.27 -4.11 2.51
C CYS A 64 13.05 -5.58 2.13
N ARG A 65 11.94 -6.20 2.57
CA ARG A 65 11.59 -7.58 2.20
C ARG A 65 11.44 -7.80 0.69
N GLY A 66 11.13 -6.74 -0.05
CA GLY A 66 11.04 -6.75 -1.50
C GLY A 66 12.35 -6.51 -2.23
N SER A 67 13.41 -6.10 -1.54
CA SER A 67 14.71 -5.81 -2.15
C SER A 67 15.56 -7.08 -2.28
N PHE A 68 16.18 -7.24 -3.46
CA PHE A 68 17.07 -8.36 -3.74
C PHE A 68 18.23 -7.92 -4.62
N ILE A 69 19.31 -8.70 -4.60
CA ILE A 69 20.48 -8.55 -5.46
C ILE A 69 20.56 -9.76 -6.38
N MET A 70 20.81 -9.50 -7.66
CA MET A 70 21.05 -10.54 -8.67
C MET A 70 22.52 -10.98 -8.66
N SER A 71 22.84 -12.14 -9.23
CA SER A 71 24.21 -12.69 -9.24
C SER A 71 25.27 -11.78 -9.89
N ASP A 72 24.85 -10.82 -10.70
CA ASP A 72 25.69 -9.80 -11.36
C ASP A 72 25.82 -8.50 -10.55
N GLY A 73 25.24 -8.43 -9.35
CA GLY A 73 25.25 -7.26 -8.48
C GLY A 73 24.17 -6.23 -8.77
N VAL A 74 23.24 -6.50 -9.70
CA VAL A 74 22.11 -5.60 -9.96
C VAL A 74 21.11 -5.67 -8.80
N HIS A 75 20.76 -4.51 -8.24
CA HIS A 75 19.69 -4.38 -7.25
C HIS A 75 18.33 -4.37 -7.94
N GLY A 76 17.40 -5.16 -7.40
CA GLY A 76 16.03 -5.23 -7.84
C GLY A 76 15.06 -5.07 -6.67
N TRP A 77 13.82 -4.75 -7.02
CA TRP A 77 12.73 -4.65 -6.06
C TRP A 77 11.50 -5.38 -6.59
N THR A 78 10.82 -6.07 -5.70
CA THR A 78 9.49 -6.61 -5.93
C THR A 78 8.54 -6.12 -4.86
N PHE A 79 7.27 -5.95 -5.22
CA PHE A 79 6.28 -5.54 -4.24
C PHE A 79 5.97 -6.73 -3.32
N ILE A 80 6.38 -6.62 -2.06
CA ILE A 80 5.95 -7.52 -1.00
C ILE A 80 4.89 -6.77 -0.19
N PRO A 81 3.67 -7.33 -0.05
CA PRO A 81 2.65 -6.71 0.79
C PRO A 81 3.12 -6.69 2.25
N ILE A 82 2.64 -5.70 3.01
CA ILE A 82 2.80 -5.67 4.46
C ILE A 82 2.25 -6.97 5.07
N SER A 83 2.93 -7.53 6.07
CA SER A 83 2.42 -8.73 6.74
C SER A 83 1.19 -8.38 7.57
N ASN A 84 0.34 -9.37 7.85
CA ASN A 84 -0.85 -9.15 8.67
C ASN A 84 -0.47 -8.68 10.07
N GLU A 85 0.61 -9.20 10.65
CA GLU A 85 1.09 -8.84 11.98
C GLU A 85 1.53 -7.37 12.03
N ASP A 86 2.39 -6.94 11.09
CA ASP A 86 2.85 -5.56 10.98
C ASP A 86 1.66 -4.61 10.73
N ARG A 87 0.70 -5.02 9.90
CA ARG A 87 -0.52 -4.24 9.62
C ARG A 87 -1.37 -4.08 10.87
N GLU A 88 -1.74 -5.17 11.54
CA GLU A 88 -2.58 -5.12 12.75
C GLU A 88 -1.91 -4.32 13.88
N ALA A 89 -0.57 -4.39 13.99
CA ALA A 89 0.18 -3.59 14.95
C ALA A 89 0.07 -2.08 14.67
N VAL A 90 0.13 -1.65 13.39
CA VAL A 90 -0.11 -0.24 13.03
C VAL A 90 -1.56 0.15 13.27
N LEU A 91 -2.52 -0.72 12.94
CA LEU A 91 -3.95 -0.45 13.19
C LEU A 91 -4.25 -0.29 14.69
N ALA A 92 -3.59 -1.06 15.56
CA ALA A 92 -3.72 -0.92 17.01
C ALA A 92 -3.26 0.44 17.55
N LEU A 93 -2.41 1.18 16.82
CA LEU A 93 -2.06 2.56 17.15
C LEU A 93 -3.18 3.55 16.77
N GLY A 94 -4.08 3.16 15.88
CA GLY A 94 -5.18 3.98 15.39
C GLY A 94 -4.71 5.30 14.78
N GLN A 95 -5.50 6.35 14.96
CA GLN A 95 -5.24 7.68 14.39
C GLN A 95 -3.90 8.29 14.83
N THR A 96 -3.30 7.83 15.94
CA THR A 96 -1.97 8.32 16.37
C THR A 96 -0.84 7.97 15.40
N SER A 97 -1.04 6.99 14.51
CA SER A 97 -0.08 6.64 13.45
C SER A 97 -0.18 7.53 12.20
N ILE A 98 -1.30 8.23 12.01
CA ILE A 98 -1.60 8.98 10.78
C ILE A 98 -0.56 10.07 10.49
N PRO A 99 -0.09 10.89 11.45
CA PRO A 99 0.91 11.91 11.16
C PRO A 99 2.20 11.32 10.57
N THR A 100 2.70 10.23 11.15
CA THR A 100 3.91 9.55 10.65
C THR A 100 3.67 8.92 9.28
N LEU A 101 2.54 8.26 9.07
CA LEU A 101 2.20 7.67 7.77
C LEU A 101 2.02 8.75 6.69
N ALA A 102 1.42 9.89 7.03
CA ALA A 102 1.25 11.01 6.11
C ALA A 102 2.60 11.57 5.66
N LEU A 103 3.55 11.72 6.59
CA LEU A 103 4.92 12.14 6.25
C LEU A 103 5.60 11.16 5.28
N ILE A 104 5.39 9.86 5.46
CA ILE A 104 5.91 8.82 4.56
C ILE A 104 5.20 8.87 3.20
N ALA A 105 3.89 9.08 3.16
CA ALA A 105 3.14 9.21 1.91
C ALA A 105 3.63 10.41 1.08
N ASP A 106 3.94 11.53 1.74
CA ASP A 106 4.31 12.79 1.08
C ASP A 106 5.79 12.85 0.65
N ASN A 107 6.73 12.27 1.43
CA ASN A 107 8.16 12.61 1.32
C ASN A 107 9.14 11.42 1.27
N TYR A 108 8.69 10.22 0.89
CA TYR A 108 9.57 9.04 0.86
C TYR A 108 10.08 8.76 -0.55
N ASP A 109 11.39 8.50 -0.68
CA ASP A 109 12.08 8.25 -1.97
C ASP A 109 11.61 6.96 -2.69
N SER A 110 10.76 6.16 -2.04
CA SER A 110 10.24 4.91 -2.55
C SER A 110 8.74 5.01 -2.82
N THR A 111 8.34 4.83 -4.08
CA THR A 111 6.92 4.72 -4.48
C THR A 111 6.20 3.58 -3.76
N PHE A 112 6.91 2.50 -3.39
CA PHE A 112 6.35 1.42 -2.58
C PHE A 112 6.10 1.86 -1.14
N ALA A 113 7.00 2.62 -0.52
CA ALA A 113 6.77 3.16 0.82
C ALA A 113 5.55 4.09 0.84
N GLN A 114 5.41 4.95 -0.17
CA GLN A 114 4.23 5.81 -0.32
C GLN A 114 2.95 4.98 -0.46
N LEU A 115 2.95 3.96 -1.32
CA LEU A 115 1.81 3.06 -1.49
C LEU A 115 1.45 2.34 -0.18
N ILE A 116 2.43 1.81 0.54
CA ILE A 116 2.23 1.12 1.82
C ILE A 116 1.64 2.09 2.85
N ALA A 117 2.19 3.30 2.95
CA ALA A 117 1.70 4.33 3.87
C ALA A 117 0.26 4.73 3.57
N VAL A 118 -0.09 4.98 2.30
CA VAL A 118 -1.45 5.32 1.89
C VAL A 118 -2.43 4.18 2.16
N ARG A 119 -2.04 2.92 1.95
CA ARG A 119 -2.87 1.76 2.32
C ARG A 119 -3.11 1.67 3.82
N LEU A 120 -2.07 1.89 4.63
CA LEU A 120 -2.20 1.91 6.08
C LEU A 120 -3.09 3.06 6.56
N ILE A 121 -2.95 4.26 5.99
CA ILE A 121 -3.86 5.40 6.25
C ILE A 121 -5.30 5.02 5.92
N ALA A 122 -5.54 4.42 4.75
CA ALA A 122 -6.86 3.96 4.32
C ALA A 122 -7.46 2.83 5.17
N ASP A 123 -6.61 2.08 5.89
CA ASP A 123 -7.04 0.99 6.77
C ASP A 123 -7.25 1.46 8.21
N VAL A 124 -6.45 2.42 8.68
CA VAL A 124 -6.68 3.11 9.96
C VAL A 124 -7.97 3.94 9.89
N GLY A 125 -8.16 4.68 8.79
CA GLY A 125 -9.34 5.52 8.55
C GLY A 125 -9.51 6.65 9.58
N GLY A 126 -10.69 7.24 9.57
CA GLY A 126 -11.07 8.32 10.50
C GLY A 126 -10.75 9.71 9.96
N SER A 127 -11.20 10.74 10.67
CA SER A 127 -11.15 12.12 10.21
C SER A 127 -9.74 12.58 9.82
N ASP A 128 -8.73 12.12 10.54
CA ASP A 128 -7.34 12.53 10.31
C ASP A 128 -6.76 11.89 9.04
N ALA A 129 -7.33 10.77 8.57
CA ALA A 129 -6.89 10.06 7.36
C ALA A 129 -7.32 10.78 6.07
N VAL A 130 -8.42 11.55 6.10
CA VAL A 130 -9.02 12.16 4.89
C VAL A 130 -8.03 13.05 4.15
N GLN A 131 -7.37 13.98 4.84
CA GLN A 131 -6.48 14.95 4.18
C GLN A 131 -5.25 14.28 3.53
N PRO A 132 -4.52 13.37 4.21
CA PRO A 132 -3.48 12.57 3.55
C PRO A 132 -3.98 11.77 2.35
N LEU A 133 -5.17 11.15 2.43
CA LEU A 133 -5.74 10.41 1.30
C LEU A 133 -6.06 11.33 0.12
N VAL A 134 -6.62 12.52 0.37
CA VAL A 134 -6.87 13.52 -0.68
C VAL A 134 -5.57 13.96 -1.36
N ARG A 135 -4.49 14.21 -0.61
CA ARG A 135 -3.18 14.52 -1.20
C ARG A 135 -2.66 13.39 -2.08
N ALA A 136 -2.85 12.15 -1.66
CA ALA A 136 -2.44 10.97 -2.42
C ALA A 136 -3.22 10.76 -3.74
N LEU A 137 -4.27 11.55 -4.03
CA LEU A 137 -4.97 11.56 -5.32
C LEU A 137 -4.29 12.42 -6.38
N ASP A 138 -3.26 13.20 -6.03
CA ASP A 138 -2.53 14.06 -6.97
C ASP A 138 -2.07 13.28 -8.21
N TRP A 139 -2.18 13.89 -9.39
CA TRP A 139 -1.92 13.24 -10.68
C TRP A 139 -0.47 12.79 -10.84
N LYS A 140 0.47 13.37 -10.09
CA LYS A 140 1.89 12.97 -10.07
C LYS A 140 2.14 11.72 -9.25
N MET A 141 1.20 11.35 -8.37
CA MET A 141 1.32 10.14 -7.57
C MET A 141 1.19 8.91 -8.45
N TRP A 142 1.94 7.87 -8.10
CA TRP A 142 1.86 6.61 -8.82
C TRP A 142 0.44 6.04 -8.78
N GLN A 143 -0.08 5.59 -9.93
CA GLN A 143 -1.49 5.17 -10.09
C GLN A 143 -1.98 4.21 -8.99
N PRO A 144 -1.26 3.13 -8.60
CA PRO A 144 -1.68 2.27 -7.48
C PRO A 144 -1.86 2.98 -6.13
N THR A 145 -1.06 4.02 -5.87
CA THR A 145 -1.18 4.85 -4.66
C THR A 145 -2.46 5.68 -4.69
N ARG A 146 -2.78 6.28 -5.84
CA ARG A 146 -4.03 7.02 -6.07
C ARG A 146 -5.26 6.11 -5.94
N MET A 147 -5.18 4.88 -6.47
CA MET A 147 -6.24 3.88 -6.31
C MET A 147 -6.44 3.51 -4.83
N ALA A 148 -5.36 3.27 -4.08
CA ALA A 148 -5.43 2.98 -2.65
C ALA A 148 -6.08 4.14 -1.88
N ALA A 149 -5.76 5.38 -2.25
CA ALA A 149 -6.38 6.56 -1.66
C ALA A 149 -7.89 6.62 -1.92
N LEU A 150 -8.34 6.38 -3.16
CA LEU A 150 -9.77 6.31 -3.49
C LEU A 150 -10.51 5.26 -2.66
N TYR A 151 -9.94 4.06 -2.51
CA TYR A 151 -10.54 3.03 -1.66
C TYR A 151 -10.64 3.46 -0.20
N GLY A 152 -9.62 4.15 0.33
CA GLY A 152 -9.68 4.74 1.67
C GLY A 152 -10.81 5.76 1.80
N ILE A 153 -10.91 6.69 0.85
CA ILE A 153 -11.99 7.69 0.81
C ILE A 153 -13.37 7.04 0.72
N GLY A 154 -13.51 5.95 -0.04
CA GLY A 154 -14.77 5.20 -0.15
C GLY A 154 -15.24 4.54 1.15
N LYS A 155 -14.35 4.35 2.14
CA LYS A 155 -14.71 3.84 3.47
C LYS A 155 -15.16 4.93 4.44
N GLU A 156 -14.91 6.19 4.12
CA GLU A 156 -15.31 7.33 4.96
C GLU A 156 -16.81 7.61 4.87
N PRO A 157 -17.39 8.36 5.83
CA PRO A 157 -18.81 8.74 5.77
C PRO A 157 -19.17 9.37 4.42
N LYS A 158 -20.39 9.08 3.95
CA LYS A 158 -20.86 9.49 2.62
C LYS A 158 -20.71 11.00 2.39
N GLU A 159 -20.93 11.80 3.43
CA GLU A 159 -20.82 13.26 3.43
C GLU A 159 -19.39 13.74 3.11
N VAL A 160 -18.39 12.95 3.49
CA VAL A 160 -16.97 13.19 3.21
C VAL A 160 -16.59 12.61 1.86
N ALA A 161 -16.95 11.34 1.60
CA ALA A 161 -16.51 10.60 0.43
C ALA A 161 -17.11 11.13 -0.88
N ASN A 162 -18.42 11.42 -0.89
CA ASN A 162 -19.17 11.76 -2.09
C ASN A 162 -18.61 12.96 -2.88
N PRO A 163 -18.33 14.15 -2.28
CA PRO A 163 -17.76 15.27 -3.03
C PRO A 163 -16.39 14.95 -3.64
N ILE A 164 -15.54 14.21 -2.92
CA ILE A 164 -14.20 13.83 -3.37
C ILE A 164 -14.27 12.85 -4.55
N LEU A 165 -15.07 11.79 -4.42
CA LEU A 165 -15.22 10.81 -5.49
C LEU A 165 -15.91 11.41 -6.72
N THR A 166 -16.84 12.36 -6.53
CA THR A 166 -17.48 13.07 -7.64
C THR A 166 -16.46 13.87 -8.46
N LEU A 167 -15.54 14.56 -7.79
CA LEU A 167 -14.44 15.27 -8.45
C LEU A 167 -13.58 14.31 -9.29
N MET A 168 -13.34 13.10 -8.78
CA MET A 168 -12.47 12.11 -9.43
C MET A 168 -13.08 11.44 -10.67
N LYS A 169 -14.36 11.70 -10.98
CA LYS A 169 -14.96 11.31 -12.26
C LYS A 169 -14.44 12.11 -13.44
N SER A 170 -13.74 13.20 -13.21
CA SER A 170 -13.12 14.04 -14.24
C SER A 170 -11.60 13.88 -14.30
N ASP A 171 -11.06 12.82 -13.70
CA ASP A 171 -9.63 12.52 -13.77
C ASP A 171 -9.18 12.19 -15.19
N ALA A 172 -7.91 12.49 -15.50
CA ALA A 172 -7.31 12.12 -16.77
C ALA A 172 -7.03 10.62 -16.89
N ASP A 173 -6.84 9.92 -15.77
CA ASP A 173 -6.62 8.47 -15.76
C ASP A 173 -7.97 7.72 -15.77
N PRO A 174 -8.29 6.97 -16.84
CA PRO A 174 -9.56 6.26 -16.95
C PRO A 174 -9.76 5.22 -15.83
N LYS A 175 -8.69 4.68 -15.25
CA LYS A 175 -8.81 3.72 -14.15
C LYS A 175 -9.25 4.38 -12.85
N ILE A 176 -8.82 5.62 -12.62
CA ILE A 176 -9.25 6.44 -11.49
C ILE A 176 -10.71 6.82 -11.64
N VAL A 177 -11.14 7.20 -12.84
CA VAL A 177 -12.56 7.48 -13.16
C VAL A 177 -13.44 6.25 -12.93
N GLU A 178 -13.00 5.08 -13.37
CA GLU A 178 -13.72 3.80 -13.18
C GLU A 178 -13.93 3.50 -11.69
N ILE A 179 -12.87 3.57 -10.87
CA ILE A 179 -12.95 3.30 -9.43
C ILE A 179 -13.83 4.33 -8.73
N ALA A 180 -13.65 5.62 -9.01
CA ALA A 180 -14.47 6.67 -8.42
C ALA A 180 -15.96 6.47 -8.72
N THR A 181 -16.29 6.10 -9.96
CA THR A 181 -17.67 5.80 -10.38
C THR A 181 -18.23 4.58 -9.67
N TYR A 182 -17.42 3.52 -9.53
CA TYR A 182 -17.80 2.32 -8.78
C TYR A 182 -18.11 2.64 -7.31
N LEU A 183 -17.20 3.32 -6.62
CA LEU A 183 -17.35 3.66 -5.20
C LEU A 183 -18.54 4.59 -4.95
N LEU A 184 -18.81 5.55 -5.85
CA LEU A 184 -20.01 6.40 -5.76
C LEU A 184 -21.30 5.58 -5.86
N LYS A 185 -21.35 4.59 -6.75
CA LYS A 185 -22.51 3.71 -6.88
C LYS A 185 -22.70 2.89 -5.61
N ASP A 186 -21.62 2.37 -5.04
CA ASP A 186 -21.66 1.59 -3.79
C ASP A 186 -22.21 2.42 -2.62
N LEU A 187 -21.75 3.67 -2.46
CA LEU A 187 -22.26 4.62 -1.45
C LEU A 187 -23.74 5.02 -1.64
N GLN A 188 -24.30 4.83 -2.82
CA GLN A 188 -25.71 5.11 -3.12
C GLN A 188 -26.62 3.90 -2.86
N LEU A 189 -26.07 2.69 -2.91
CA LEU A 189 -26.81 1.44 -2.70
C LEU A 189 -26.82 1.00 -1.24
N GLY A 190 -25.87 1.49 -0.43
CA GLY A 190 -25.72 1.12 0.99
C GLY A 190 -26.62 1.86 1.99
N THR A 191 -27.76 2.44 1.58
CA THR A 191 -28.71 3.14 2.47
C THR A 191 -29.83 2.25 2.98
#